data_AF-A0A552EVB8-F1
#
_entry.id   AF-A0A552EVB8-F1
#
_cell.length_a   1.000
_cell.length_b   1.000
_cell.length_c   1.000
_cell.angle_alpha   90.00
_cell.angle_beta   90.00
_cell.angle_gamma   90.00
#
_symmetry.space_group_name_H-M   'P 1'
#
loop_
_entity.id
_entity.type
_entity.pdbx_description
1 polymer ?
#
loop_
_entity_poly.entity_id
_entity_poly.type
_entity_poly.pdbx_seq_one_letter_code
_entity_poly.pdbx_strand_id
1 'polypeptide(L)'
;MSKTVWKFLSLFFTCLLIGLVVLFGVPFTNQNLLAQSGKKLTCGQSSDWSYAALKSMVERYGVDPEFVCRGGSFQTNNPDVRADIAEWIAIGLKHNEKSLQDEMQVLSQDIERLQRLYEEIDREITIYIQETHRKVPVRRLW
;
A
#
# COMPACT_ATOMS: atom_id res chain seq x y z
N MET A 1 48.98 -10.79 2.02
CA MET A 1 48.50 -9.51 2.57
C MET A 1 48.81 -9.48 4.07
N SER A 2 49.55 -8.49 4.56
CA SER A 2 50.07 -8.48 5.94
C SER A 2 48.95 -8.31 6.98
N LYS A 3 49.08 -8.96 8.14
CA LYS A 3 48.14 -8.85 9.28
C LYS A 3 47.93 -7.40 9.74
N THR A 4 48.92 -6.53 9.55
CA THR A 4 48.82 -5.09 9.85
C THR A 4 47.89 -4.37 8.88
N VAL A 5 47.97 -4.68 7.58
CA VAL A 5 47.13 -4.06 6.54
C VAL A 5 45.65 -4.41 6.73
N TRP A 6 45.35 -5.64 7.15
CA TRP A 6 43.98 -6.07 7.40
C TRP A 6 43.33 -5.35 8.60
N LYS A 7 44.12 -5.08 9.66
CA LYS A 7 43.66 -4.30 10.82
C LYS A 7 43.35 -2.84 10.44
N PHE A 8 44.19 -2.22 9.62
CA PHE A 8 43.93 -0.87 9.11
C PHE A 8 42.69 -0.80 8.22
N LEU A 9 42.51 -1.78 7.33
CA LEU A 9 41.33 -1.84 6.47
C LEU A 9 40.05 -2.02 7.30
N SER A 10 40.09 -2.91 8.29
CA SER A 10 38.96 -3.16 9.20
C SER A 10 38.58 -1.92 9.98
N LEU A 11 39.55 -1.18 10.53
CA LEU A 11 39.33 0.07 11.25
C LEU A 11 38.71 1.14 10.34
N PHE A 12 39.19 1.22 9.10
CA PHE A 12 38.66 2.16 8.11
C PHE A 12 37.20 1.86 7.77
N PHE A 13 36.85 0.59 7.52
CA PHE A 13 35.46 0.19 7.25
C PHE A 13 34.55 0.40 8.46
N THR A 14 35.01 0.14 9.69
CA THR A 14 34.20 0.43 10.89
C THR A 14 33.96 1.92 11.09
N CYS A 15 34.97 2.78 10.89
CA CYS A 15 34.76 4.23 10.95
C CYS A 15 33.86 4.73 9.83
N LEU A 16 33.96 4.16 8.63
CA LEU A 16 33.11 4.52 7.50
C LEU A 16 31.66 4.11 7.74
N LEU A 17 31.42 2.93 8.31
CA LEU A 17 30.09 2.45 8.72
C LEU A 17 29.49 3.32 9.83
N ILE A 18 30.27 3.67 10.86
CA ILE A 18 29.81 4.58 11.93
C ILE A 18 29.50 5.96 11.35
N GLY A 19 30.36 6.47 10.46
CA GLY A 19 30.12 7.74 9.77
C GLY A 19 28.84 7.72 8.93
N LEU A 20 28.57 6.62 8.21
CA LEU A 20 27.34 6.42 7.46
C LEU A 20 26.11 6.35 8.37
N VAL A 21 26.20 5.66 9.51
CA VAL A 21 25.11 5.60 10.50
C VAL A 21 24.88 6.97 11.15
N VAL A 22 25.90 7.80 11.36
CA VAL A 22 25.72 9.16 11.88
C VAL A 22 25.15 10.11 10.82
N LEU A 23 25.56 9.97 9.56
CA LEU A 23 25.08 10.81 8.45
C LEU A 23 23.67 10.43 7.98
N PHE A 24 23.31 9.15 8.01
CA PHE A 24 22.03 8.64 7.49
C PHE A 24 21.10 8.05 8.55
N GLY A 25 21.58 7.80 9.77
CA GLY A 25 20.83 7.20 10.88
C GLY A 25 20.30 8.22 11.89
N VAL A 26 20.30 9.52 11.57
CA VAL A 26 19.43 10.45 12.30
C VAL A 26 18.00 10.10 11.86
N PRO A 27 17.13 9.61 12.77
CA PRO A 27 15.75 9.37 12.41
C PRO A 27 15.14 10.68 11.88
N PHE A 28 14.27 10.53 10.89
CA PHE A 28 13.52 11.58 10.17
C PHE A 28 12.62 12.47 11.06
N THR A 29 12.88 12.59 12.36
CA THR A 29 12.04 13.31 13.32
C THR A 29 12.45 14.77 13.49
N ASN A 30 13.75 15.11 13.41
CA ASN A 30 14.20 16.44 13.87
C ASN A 30 14.13 17.58 12.84
N GLN A 31 14.15 17.31 11.53
CA GLN A 31 14.15 18.40 10.53
C GLN A 31 12.80 19.13 10.45
N ASN A 32 11.69 18.41 10.66
CA ASN A 32 10.34 19.01 10.72
C ASN A 32 10.05 19.67 12.07
N LEU A 33 10.64 19.16 13.17
CA LEU A 33 10.60 19.79 14.50
C LEU A 33 11.27 21.17 14.49
N LEU A 34 12.42 21.32 13.82
CA LEU A 34 13.13 22.61 13.72
C LEU A 34 12.39 23.63 12.83
N ALA A 35 11.73 23.18 11.75
CA ALA A 35 10.90 24.05 10.91
C ALA A 35 9.64 24.59 11.61
N GLN A 36 9.21 23.93 12.70
CA GLN A 36 8.05 24.33 13.50
C GLN A 36 8.38 24.95 14.86
N SER A 37 9.67 25.04 15.23
CA SER A 37 10.10 25.57 16.53
C SER A 37 9.58 27.00 16.86
N GLY A 38 9.05 27.74 15.89
CA GLY A 38 8.42 29.05 16.07
C GLY A 38 6.89 29.10 15.88
N LYS A 39 6.22 27.99 15.53
CA LYS A 39 4.76 27.97 15.32
C LYS A 39 4.05 27.52 16.58
N LYS A 40 3.11 28.33 17.07
CA LYS A 40 2.21 27.96 18.16
C LYS A 40 1.40 26.74 17.75
N LEU A 41 1.38 25.72 18.60
CA LEU A 41 0.51 24.56 18.43
C LEU A 41 -0.96 25.00 18.57
N THR A 42 -1.77 24.62 17.60
CA THR A 42 -3.17 25.03 17.46
C THR A 42 -4.06 23.82 17.41
N CYS A 43 -5.14 23.90 18.18
CA CYS A 43 -6.20 22.91 18.15
C CYS A 43 -6.99 23.02 16.84
N GLY A 44 -7.29 21.87 16.24
CA GLY A 44 -8.10 21.80 15.02
C GLY A 44 -9.47 22.46 15.19
N GLN A 45 -9.93 23.13 14.15
CA GLN A 45 -11.23 23.79 14.12
C GLN A 45 -12.20 22.94 13.29
N SER A 46 -13.45 22.83 13.74
CA SER A 46 -14.48 22.08 13.01
C SER A 46 -14.84 22.68 11.65
N SER A 47 -14.50 23.95 11.44
CA SER A 47 -14.63 24.63 10.15
C SER A 47 -13.58 24.21 9.13
N ASP A 48 -12.48 23.57 9.55
CA ASP A 48 -11.42 23.15 8.64
C ASP A 48 -11.91 21.96 7.80
N TRP A 49 -11.70 22.04 6.48
CA TRP A 49 -12.19 21.05 5.52
C TRP A 49 -11.72 19.61 5.81
N SER A 50 -10.54 19.44 6.42
CA SER A 50 -9.96 18.14 6.74
C SER A 50 -10.31 17.67 8.16
N TYR A 51 -10.87 18.53 9.02
CA TYR A 51 -11.00 18.23 10.44
C TYR A 51 -11.88 17.01 10.71
N ALA A 52 -13.02 16.89 10.01
CA ALA A 52 -13.90 15.74 10.18
C ALA A 52 -13.21 14.40 9.84
N ALA A 53 -12.42 14.37 8.77
CA ALA A 53 -11.68 13.19 8.36
C ALA A 53 -10.58 12.84 9.38
N LEU A 54 -9.78 13.84 9.79
CA LEU A 54 -8.71 13.66 10.77
C LEU A 54 -9.29 13.25 12.14
N LYS A 55 -10.40 13.85 12.55
CA LYS A 55 -11.10 13.50 13.79
C LYS A 55 -11.56 12.05 13.77
N SER A 56 -12.14 11.58 12.66
CA SER A 56 -12.56 10.18 12.54
C SER A 56 -11.39 9.20 12.59
N MET A 57 -10.20 9.61 12.15
CA MET A 57 -8.98 8.82 12.30
C MET A 57 -8.53 8.79 13.75
N VAL A 58 -8.45 9.95 14.42
CA VAL A 58 -8.06 10.06 15.83
C VAL A 58 -9.04 9.31 16.75
N GLU A 59 -10.35 9.34 16.46
CA GLU A 59 -11.36 8.58 17.20
C GLU A 59 -11.19 7.05 17.06
N ARG A 60 -10.61 6.58 15.94
CA ARG A 60 -10.39 5.15 15.67
C ARG A 60 -9.05 4.63 16.18
N TYR A 61 -7.99 5.41 16.02
CA TYR A 61 -6.62 4.99 16.30
C TYR A 61 -6.05 5.59 17.58
N GLY A 62 -6.71 6.60 18.14
CA GLY A 62 -6.25 7.33 19.32
C GLY A 62 -5.15 8.33 18.99
N VAL A 63 -4.98 9.33 19.84
CA VAL A 63 -3.82 10.23 19.84
C VAL A 63 -3.33 10.35 21.27
N ASP A 64 -2.05 10.66 21.47
CA ASP A 64 -1.54 10.87 22.83
C ASP A 64 -2.39 11.92 23.57
N PRO A 65 -2.85 11.63 24.81
CA PRO A 65 -3.58 12.58 25.65
C PRO A 65 -2.93 13.97 25.76
N GLU A 66 -1.61 14.07 25.66
CA GLU A 66 -0.89 15.35 25.73
C GLU A 66 -1.18 16.28 24.54
N PHE A 67 -1.58 15.71 23.40
CA PHE A 67 -1.97 16.45 22.19
C PHE A 67 -3.47 16.72 22.11
N VAL A 68 -4.25 16.23 23.08
CA VAL A 68 -5.69 16.49 23.17
C VAL A 68 -5.92 17.89 23.73
N CYS A 69 -6.71 18.66 22.99
CA CYS A 69 -7.10 20.01 23.36
C CYS A 69 -8.36 20.02 24.24
N ARG A 70 -8.57 21.12 24.97
CA ARG A 70 -9.84 21.36 25.67
C ARG A 70 -10.99 21.31 24.67
N GLY A 71 -12.05 20.58 25.02
CA GLY A 71 -13.20 20.35 24.13
C GLY A 71 -13.08 19.12 23.23
N GLY A 72 -12.04 18.28 23.41
CA GLY A 72 -11.91 17.00 22.71
C GLY A 72 -11.44 17.11 21.26
N SER A 73 -10.88 18.25 20.87
CA SER A 73 -10.09 18.36 19.63
C SER A 73 -8.63 17.97 19.88
N PHE A 74 -7.78 18.10 18.87
CA PHE A 74 -6.38 17.72 18.94
C PHE A 74 -5.51 18.73 18.20
N GLN A 75 -4.21 18.74 18.51
CA GLN A 75 -3.23 19.66 17.90
C GLN A 75 -2.93 19.26 16.45
N THR A 76 -3.72 19.74 15.48
CA THR A 76 -3.63 19.36 14.06
C THR A 76 -2.36 19.81 13.36
N ASN A 77 -1.67 20.81 13.91
CA ASN A 77 -0.37 21.27 13.44
C ASN A 77 0.79 20.70 14.24
N ASN A 78 0.57 19.82 15.22
CA ASN A 78 1.65 19.14 15.90
C ASN A 78 2.30 18.12 14.93
N PRO A 79 3.64 18.11 14.81
CA PRO A 79 4.34 17.23 13.88
C PRO A 79 4.18 15.74 14.22
N ASP A 80 4.11 15.39 15.49
CA ASP A 80 3.96 14.01 15.96
C ASP A 80 2.56 13.50 15.63
N VAL A 81 1.52 14.29 15.94
CA VAL A 81 0.13 14.01 15.54
C VAL A 81 0.00 13.83 14.02
N ARG A 82 0.71 14.64 13.24
CA ARG A 82 0.71 14.53 11.77
C ARG A 82 1.43 13.29 11.27
N ALA A 83 2.51 12.90 11.94
CA ALA A 83 3.25 11.69 11.62
C ALA A 83 2.37 10.45 11.87
N ASP A 84 1.71 10.38 13.03
CA ASP A 84 0.78 9.31 13.38
C ASP A 84 -0.34 9.17 12.35
N ILE A 85 -0.97 10.29 11.99
CA ILE A 85 -2.03 10.31 10.97
C ILE A 85 -1.51 9.83 9.62
N ALA A 86 -0.31 10.27 9.21
CA ALA A 86 0.28 9.86 7.95
C ALA A 86 0.58 8.35 7.93
N GLU A 87 1.06 7.79 9.05
CA GLU A 87 1.27 6.36 9.21
C GLU A 87 -0.03 5.57 9.06
N TRP A 88 -1.12 5.98 9.72
CA TRP A 88 -2.40 5.30 9.59
C TRP A 88 -2.96 5.35 8.18
N ILE A 89 -2.81 6.48 7.48
CA ILE A 89 -3.19 6.61 6.08
C ILE A 89 -2.37 5.63 5.22
N ALA A 90 -1.05 5.56 5.42
CA ALA A 90 -0.19 4.66 4.68
C ALA A 90 -0.56 3.18 4.90
N ILE A 91 -0.86 2.80 6.15
CA ILE A 91 -1.34 1.46 6.49
C ILE A 91 -2.67 1.15 5.79
N GLY A 92 -3.62 2.08 5.85
CA GLY A 92 -4.92 1.92 5.19
C GLY A 92 -4.80 1.78 3.68
N LEU A 93 -3.97 2.60 3.04
CA LEU A 93 -3.70 2.52 1.61
C LEU A 93 -3.06 1.20 1.21
N LYS A 94 -2.08 0.72 1.99
CA LYS A 94 -1.44 -0.58 1.75
C LYS A 94 -2.42 -1.75 1.86
N HIS A 95 -3.34 -1.68 2.82
CA HIS A 95 -4.38 -2.70 2.97
C HIS A 95 -5.33 -2.69 1.77
N ASN A 96 -5.77 -1.50 1.33
CA ASN A 96 -6.63 -1.35 0.16
C ASN A 96 -5.95 -1.84 -1.13
N GLU A 97 -4.66 -1.51 -1.32
CA GLU A 97 -3.89 -1.97 -2.46
C GLU A 97 -3.87 -3.51 -2.53
N LYS A 98 -3.62 -4.16 -1.39
CA LYS A 98 -3.63 -5.62 -1.31
C LYS A 98 -5.02 -6.19 -1.63
N SER A 99 -6.08 -5.62 -1.06
CA SER A 99 -7.45 -6.06 -1.33
C SER A 99 -7.80 -5.96 -2.82
N LEU A 100 -7.40 -4.86 -3.46
CA LEU A 100 -7.61 -4.67 -4.89
C LEU A 100 -6.79 -5.66 -5.74
N GLN A 101 -5.55 -5.95 -5.35
CA GLN A 101 -4.73 -6.96 -6.03
C GLN A 101 -5.35 -8.36 -5.92
N ASP A 102 -5.84 -8.73 -4.74
CA ASP A 102 -6.50 -10.01 -4.50
C ASP A 102 -7.79 -10.13 -5.34
N GLU A 103 -8.61 -9.08 -5.38
CA GLU A 103 -9.82 -9.02 -6.22
C GLU A 103 -9.51 -9.10 -7.72
N MET A 104 -8.47 -8.40 -8.19
CA MET A 104 -8.03 -8.46 -9.58
C MET A 104 -7.55 -9.86 -9.98
N GLN A 105 -6.88 -10.58 -9.06
CA GLN A 105 -6.43 -11.95 -9.31
C GLN A 105 -7.61 -12.91 -9.49
N VAL A 106 -8.64 -12.81 -8.63
CA VAL A 106 -9.86 -13.61 -8.76
C VAL A 106 -10.55 -13.32 -10.09
N LEU A 107 -10.69 -12.04 -10.47
CA LEU A 107 -11.31 -11.66 -11.73
C LEU A 107 -10.56 -12.24 -12.95
N SER A 108 -9.22 -12.24 -12.91
CA SER A 108 -8.41 -12.85 -13.96
C SER A 108 -8.68 -14.35 -14.11
N GLN A 109 -8.79 -15.07 -12.99
CA GLN A 109 -9.10 -16.51 -13.00
C GLN A 109 -10.49 -16.80 -13.55
N ASP A 110 -11.47 -15.96 -13.20
CA ASP A 110 -12.84 -16.08 -13.71
C ASP A 110 -12.90 -15.83 -15.22
N ILE A 111 -12.15 -14.85 -15.74
CA ILE A 111 -12.03 -14.61 -17.18
C ILE A 111 -11.43 -15.83 -17.90
N GLU A 112 -10.33 -16.38 -17.39
CA GLU A 112 -9.71 -17.58 -17.97
C GLU A 112 -10.65 -18.80 -17.94
N ARG A 113 -11.48 -18.91 -16.90
CA ARG A 113 -12.48 -19.98 -16.80
C ARG A 113 -13.58 -19.80 -17.85
N LEU A 114 -14.09 -18.58 -18.03
CA LEU A 114 -15.10 -18.27 -19.03
C LEU A 114 -14.58 -18.51 -20.45
N GLN A 115 -13.33 -18.15 -20.75
CA GLN A 115 -12.70 -18.43 -22.04
C GLN A 115 -12.63 -19.94 -22.32
N ARG A 116 -12.19 -20.74 -21.34
CA ARG A 116 -12.15 -22.20 -21.47
C ARG A 116 -13.53 -22.80 -21.72
N LEU A 117 -14.55 -22.34 -20.99
CA LEU A 117 -15.93 -22.80 -21.20
C LEU A 117 -16.44 -22.42 -22.60
N TYR A 118 -16.12 -21.23 -23.08
CA TYR A 118 -16.47 -20.81 -24.44
C TYR A 118 -15.84 -21.71 -25.51
N GLU A 119 -14.53 -22.00 -25.39
CA GLU A 119 -13.83 -22.90 -26.30
C GLU A 119 -14.32 -24.36 -26.23
N GLU A 120 -14.79 -24.80 -25.06
CA GLU A 120 -15.39 -26.13 -24.90
C GLU A 120 -16.74 -26.21 -25.61
N ILE A 121 -17.61 -25.21 -25.41
CA ILE A 121 -18.90 -25.11 -26.11
C ILE A 121 -18.71 -25.06 -27.63
N ASP A 122 -17.77 -24.25 -28.13
CA ASP A 122 -17.51 -24.13 -29.56
C ASP A 122 -17.04 -25.46 -30.18
N ARG A 123 -16.19 -26.20 -29.44
CA ARG A 123 -15.77 -27.55 -29.83
C ARG A 123 -16.94 -28.53 -29.85
N GLU A 124 -17.78 -28.56 -28.82
CA GLU A 124 -18.94 -29.43 -28.76
C GLU A 124 -19.93 -29.17 -29.91
N ILE A 125 -20.19 -27.89 -30.22
CA ILE A 125 -21.02 -27.50 -31.36
C ILE A 125 -20.43 -28.03 -32.66
N THR A 126 -19.12 -27.88 -32.87
CA THR A 126 -18.44 -28.36 -34.08
C THR A 126 -18.55 -29.88 -34.23
N ILE A 127 -18.34 -30.62 -33.15
CA ILE A 127 -18.47 -32.08 -33.13
C ILE A 127 -19.92 -32.48 -33.47
N TYR A 128 -20.89 -31.83 -32.84
CA TYR A 128 -22.32 -32.10 -33.07
C TYR A 128 -22.72 -31.87 -34.54
N ILE A 129 -22.25 -30.77 -35.14
CA ILE A 129 -22.49 -30.46 -36.56
C ILE A 129 -21.89 -31.54 -37.47
N GLN A 130 -20.64 -31.96 -37.22
CA GLN A 130 -20.01 -33.03 -38.00
C GLN A 130 -20.79 -34.35 -37.89
N GLU A 131 -21.26 -34.69 -36.70
CA GLU A 131 -21.99 -35.93 -36.47
C GLU A 131 -23.38 -35.92 -37.13
N THR A 132 -24.07 -34.78 -37.13
CA THR A 132 -25.33 -34.61 -37.87
C THR A 132 -25.12 -34.72 -39.38
N HIS A 133 -24.07 -34.09 -39.94
CA HIS A 133 -23.75 -34.23 -41.37
C HIS A 133 -23.39 -35.67 -41.77
N ARG A 134 -22.79 -36.47 -40.88
CA ARG A 134 -22.49 -37.89 -41.15
C ARG A 134 -23.76 -38.77 -41.16
N LYS A 135 -24.79 -38.41 -40.39
CA LYS A 135 -26.03 -39.20 -40.23
C LYS A 135 -27.11 -38.87 -41.25
N VAL A 136 -27.00 -37.79 -42.03
CA VAL A 136 -27.93 -37.49 -43.12
C VAL A 136 -27.45 -38.19 -44.40
N PRO A 137 -28.08 -39.29 -44.85
CA PRO A 137 -27.74 -39.87 -46.13
C PRO A 137 -28.10 -38.87 -47.23
N VAL A 138 -27.11 -38.48 -48.03
CA VAL A 138 -27.32 -37.76 -49.27
C VAL A 138 -28.18 -38.66 -50.16
N ARG A 139 -29.52 -38.48 -50.13
CA ARG A 139 -30.37 -39.03 -51.18
C ARG A 139 -29.94 -38.34 -52.46
N ARG A 140 -29.18 -39.05 -53.29
CA ARG A 140 -29.04 -38.70 -54.70
C ARG A 140 -30.44 -38.72 -55.29
N LEU A 141 -31.03 -37.53 -55.42
CA LEU A 141 -32.15 -37.29 -56.31
C LEU A 141 -31.57 -37.44 -57.72
N TRP A 142 -31.81 -38.63 -58.28
CA TRP A 142 -31.75 -38.85 -59.72
C TRP A 142 -32.93 -38.14 -60.36
#